data_AF-A0A8T5JRL2-F1
#
_entry.id   AF-A0A8T5JRL2-F1
#
_cell.length_a   1.000
_cell.length_b   1.000
_cell.length_c   1.000
_cell.angle_alpha   90.00
_cell.angle_beta   90.00
_cell.angle_gamma   90.00
#
_symmetry.space_group_name_H-M   'P 1'
#
loop_
_entity.id
_entity.type
_entity.pdbx_description
1 polymer ?
#
loop_
_entity_poly.entity_id
_entity_poly.type
_entity_poly.pdbx_seq_one_letter_code
_entity_poly.pdbx_strand_id
1 'polypeptide(L)'
;VVQNAISYFLHDLKKEGLEKQITIKKREIELQINKKTKEIAEIAALAYFGVLDPARLLPERCQSSAGMDCIDKAAVSTSGVVIALRNNEGFTTEITDASGAVCSGNSGGVAGTSGTITTAGSFVAFNTTNNEVFRVQVDCTLTSGEKFEDTITVTYKNTETGLSHEVPVDVRGRIA
;
A
#
# COMPACT_ATOMS: atom_id res chain seq x y z
N VAL A 1 -24.71 -70.87 -28.56
CA VAL A 1 -23.48 -70.41 -29.24
C VAL A 1 -23.66 -69.01 -29.83
N VAL A 2 -24.72 -68.75 -30.62
CA VAL A 2 -24.97 -67.45 -31.29
C VAL A 2 -25.18 -66.28 -30.31
N GLN A 3 -25.93 -66.47 -29.21
CA GLN A 3 -26.18 -65.42 -28.21
C GLN A 3 -24.91 -64.90 -27.54
N ASN A 4 -23.93 -65.77 -27.26
CA ASN A 4 -22.67 -65.36 -26.67
C ASN A 4 -21.85 -64.51 -27.66
N ALA A 5 -21.81 -64.88 -28.94
CA ALA A 5 -21.08 -64.13 -29.96
C ALA A 5 -21.63 -62.71 -30.17
N ILE A 6 -22.96 -62.53 -30.13
CA ILE A 6 -23.60 -61.21 -30.23
C ILE A 6 -23.26 -60.34 -29.01
N SER A 7 -23.21 -60.93 -27.82
CA SER A 7 -22.86 -60.20 -26.59
C SER A 7 -21.41 -59.70 -26.62
N TYR A 8 -20.45 -60.49 -27.11
CA TYR A 8 -19.06 -60.05 -27.29
C TYR A 8 -18.95 -58.91 -28.30
N PHE A 9 -19.64 -59.01 -29.44
CA PHE A 9 -19.63 -57.97 -30.46
C PHE A 9 -20.21 -56.64 -29.96
N LEU A 10 -21.32 -56.68 -29.22
CA LEU A 10 -21.90 -55.48 -28.60
C LEU A 10 -21.00 -54.88 -27.52
N HIS A 11 -20.25 -55.70 -26.78
CA HIS A 11 -19.30 -55.24 -25.78
C HIS A 11 -18.11 -54.50 -26.43
N ASP A 12 -17.57 -55.03 -27.53
CA ASP A 12 -16.48 -54.40 -28.28
C ASP A 12 -16.93 -53.07 -28.90
N LEU A 13 -18.13 -53.02 -29.50
CA LEU A 13 -18.69 -51.76 -30.02
C LEU A 13 -18.87 -50.69 -28.92
N LYS A 14 -19.28 -51.10 -27.72
CA LYS A 14 -19.41 -50.19 -26.57
C LYS A 14 -18.06 -49.68 -26.09
N LYS A 15 -17.03 -50.53 -26.10
CA LYS A 15 -15.65 -50.16 -25.73
C LYS A 15 -15.06 -49.16 -26.72
N GLU A 16 -15.19 -49.41 -28.02
CA GLU A 16 -14.75 -48.47 -29.06
C GLU A 16 -15.44 -47.10 -28.96
N GLY A 17 -16.74 -47.09 -28.66
CA GLY A 17 -17.47 -45.84 -28.43
C GLY A 17 -16.96 -45.06 -27.21
N LEU A 18 -16.57 -45.75 -26.14
CA LEU A 18 -16.04 -45.14 -24.93
C LEU A 18 -14.63 -44.56 -25.15
N GLU A 19 -13.76 -45.29 -25.87
CA GLU A 19 -12.40 -44.85 -26.21
C GLU A 19 -12.41 -43.57 -27.07
N LYS A 20 -13.34 -43.47 -28.02
CA LYS A 20 -13.55 -42.25 -28.81
C LYS A 20 -13.97 -41.06 -27.93
N GLN A 21 -14.90 -41.27 -27.00
CA GLN A 21 -15.34 -40.21 -26.08
C GLN A 21 -14.22 -39.75 -25.14
N ILE A 22 -13.41 -40.67 -24.61
CA ILE A 22 -12.25 -40.36 -23.77
C ILE A 22 -11.23 -39.53 -24.57
N THR A 23 -10.97 -39.90 -25.83
CA THR A 23 -10.03 -39.18 -26.69
C THR A 23 -10.47 -37.75 -26.98
N ILE A 24 -11.77 -37.54 -27.24
CA ILE A 24 -12.33 -36.20 -27.47
C ILE A 24 -12.21 -35.34 -26.22
N LYS A 25 -12.65 -35.85 -25.06
CA LYS A 25 -12.54 -35.11 -23.78
C LYS A 25 -11.10 -34.80 -23.40
N LYS A 26 -10.17 -35.72 -23.68
CA LYS A 26 -8.74 -35.47 -23.45
C LYS A 26 -8.23 -34.27 -24.25
N ARG A 27 -8.60 -34.18 -25.54
CA ARG A 27 -8.23 -33.03 -26.39
C ARG A 27 -8.87 -31.72 -25.91
N GLU A 28 -10.12 -31.74 -25.44
CA GLU A 28 -10.77 -30.55 -24.87
C GLU A 28 -10.04 -30.06 -23.61
N ILE A 29 -9.65 -30.97 -22.72
CA ILE A 29 -8.89 -30.63 -21.51
C ILE A 29 -7.51 -30.06 -21.88
N GLU A 30 -6.78 -30.68 -22.80
CA GLU A 30 -5.47 -30.20 -23.27
C GLU A 30 -5.58 -28.79 -23.88
N LEU A 31 -6.65 -28.51 -24.63
CA LEU A 31 -6.88 -27.20 -25.23
C LEU A 31 -7.17 -26.12 -24.17
N GLN A 32 -7.94 -26.46 -23.13
CA GLN A 32 -8.21 -25.54 -22.01
C GLN A 32 -6.95 -25.26 -21.18
N ILE A 33 -6.10 -26.26 -20.95
CA ILE A 33 -4.82 -26.10 -20.24
C ILE A 33 -3.88 -25.19 -21.04
N ASN A 34 -3.74 -25.43 -22.35
CA ASN A 34 -2.88 -24.62 -23.21
C ASN A 34 -3.34 -23.16 -23.27
N LYS A 35 -4.65 -22.90 -23.30
CA LYS A 35 -5.21 -21.55 -23.27
C LYS A 35 -4.88 -20.81 -21.96
N LYS A 36 -5.11 -21.44 -20.80
CA LYS A 36 -4.77 -20.85 -19.48
C LYS A 36 -3.26 -20.62 -19.32
N THR A 37 -2.44 -21.52 -19.84
CA THR A 37 -0.97 -21.39 -19.77
C THR A 37 -0.47 -20.19 -20.57
N LYS A 38 -1.10 -19.89 -21.71
CA LYS A 38 -0.77 -18.72 -22.54
C LYS A 38 -1.06 -17.40 -21.83
N GLU A 39 -2.21 -17.29 -21.14
CA GLU A 39 -2.57 -16.10 -20.37
C GLU A 39 -1.56 -15.81 -19.25
N ILE A 40 -1.10 -16.84 -18.53
CA ILE A 40 -0.08 -16.71 -17.48
C ILE A 40 1.27 -16.28 -18.07
N ALA A 41 1.66 -16.83 -19.22
CA ALA A 41 2.92 -16.49 -19.89
C ALA A 41 2.94 -15.02 -20.37
N GLU A 42 1.80 -14.49 -20.84
CA GLU A 42 1.69 -13.08 -21.25
C GLU A 42 1.83 -12.12 -20.06
N ILE A 43 1.21 -12.44 -18.91
CA ILE A 43 1.37 -11.66 -17.67
C ILE A 43 2.81 -11.71 -17.16
N ALA A 44 3.45 -12.89 -17.21
CA ALA A 44 4.84 -13.05 -16.81
C ALA A 44 5.81 -12.29 -17.72
N ALA A 45 5.53 -12.24 -19.03
CA ALA A 45 6.31 -11.45 -19.98
C ALA A 45 6.19 -9.95 -19.69
N LEU A 46 4.98 -9.43 -19.42
CA LEU A 46 4.77 -8.01 -19.09
C LEU A 46 5.49 -7.59 -17.78
N ALA A 47 5.57 -8.49 -16.80
CA ALA A 47 6.38 -8.27 -15.60
C ALA A 47 7.88 -8.27 -15.91
N TYR A 48 8.37 -9.17 -16.78
CA TYR A 48 9.78 -9.26 -17.15
C TYR A 48 10.28 -8.04 -17.96
N PHE A 49 9.43 -7.43 -18.80
CA PHE A 49 9.77 -6.23 -19.56
C PHE A 49 9.77 -4.92 -18.74
N GLY A 50 9.60 -4.98 -17.41
CA GLY A 50 9.73 -3.81 -16.53
C GLY A 50 8.63 -2.75 -16.70
N VAL A 51 7.56 -3.05 -17.47
CA VAL A 51 6.39 -2.17 -17.63
C VAL A 51 5.60 -2.07 -16.31
N LEU A 52 5.62 -3.13 -15.51
CA LEU A 52 5.09 -3.16 -14.15
C LEU A 52 6.27 -3.25 -13.19
N ASP A 53 6.90 -2.11 -12.89
CA ASP A 53 7.77 -2.02 -11.72
C ASP A 53 6.87 -1.98 -10.47
N PRO A 54 6.78 -3.05 -9.67
CA PRO A 54 5.90 -3.09 -8.50
C PRO A 54 6.28 -2.02 -7.48
N ALA A 55 7.54 -1.55 -7.49
CA ALA A 55 8.00 -0.47 -6.61
C ALA A 55 7.45 0.90 -7.03
N ARG A 56 7.10 1.11 -8.31
CA ARG A 56 6.44 2.33 -8.81
C ARG A 56 4.92 2.33 -8.61
N LEU A 57 4.34 1.18 -8.28
CA LEU A 57 2.89 1.01 -8.11
C LEU A 57 2.42 1.15 -6.65
N LEU A 58 3.35 1.36 -5.70
CA LEU A 58 2.99 1.67 -4.32
C LEU A 58 2.41 3.09 -4.28
N PRO A 59 1.10 3.25 -4.01
CA PRO A 59 0.54 4.58 -3.83
C PRO A 59 1.25 5.21 -2.63
N GLU A 60 1.67 6.47 -2.78
CA GLU A 60 2.03 7.28 -1.62
C GLU A 60 0.79 7.36 -0.71
N ARG A 61 0.94 6.97 0.55
CA ARG A 61 -0.13 6.93 1.54
C ARG A 61 0.30 7.66 2.80
N CYS A 62 -0.62 8.48 3.29
CA CYS A 62 -0.65 9.02 4.64
C CYS A 62 -1.97 8.54 5.24
N GLN A 63 -1.94 7.78 6.32
CA GLN A 63 -3.14 7.36 7.03
C GLN A 63 -2.92 7.57 8.53
N SER A 64 -3.87 8.25 9.17
CA SER A 64 -3.81 8.57 10.60
C SER A 64 -5.06 8.05 11.31
N SER A 65 -5.02 8.04 12.64
CA SER A 65 -6.22 7.79 13.45
C SER A 65 -7.18 8.98 13.42
N ALA A 66 -8.44 8.74 13.80
CA ALA A 66 -9.46 9.78 13.90
C ALA A 66 -8.99 10.94 14.80
N GLY A 67 -9.35 12.16 14.42
CA GLY A 67 -9.03 13.40 15.15
C GLY A 67 -7.89 14.20 14.53
N MET A 68 -6.96 13.56 13.84
CA MET A 68 -5.86 14.23 13.11
C MET A 68 -5.74 13.65 11.71
N ASP A 69 -6.60 14.08 10.78
CA ASP A 69 -6.78 13.42 9.48
C ASP A 69 -5.69 13.81 8.46
N CYS A 70 -5.11 12.84 7.74
CA CYS A 70 -4.25 13.12 6.59
C CYS A 70 -5.07 13.76 5.45
N ILE A 71 -4.65 14.93 4.99
CA ILE A 71 -5.33 15.67 3.91
C ILE A 71 -4.71 15.41 2.53
N ASP A 72 -3.43 15.06 2.50
CA ASP A 72 -2.69 14.78 1.27
C ASP A 72 -1.76 13.57 1.45
N LYS A 73 -1.19 13.10 0.35
CA LYS A 73 -0.13 12.10 0.34
C LYS A 73 1.12 12.66 1.03
N ALA A 74 1.84 11.78 1.72
CA ALA A 74 3.11 12.14 2.33
C ALA A 74 4.16 12.40 1.23
N ALA A 75 4.94 13.47 1.37
CA ALA A 75 6.09 13.73 0.52
C ALA A 75 7.34 13.13 1.18
N VAL A 76 7.91 12.10 0.56
CA VAL A 76 9.11 11.41 1.05
C VAL A 76 10.31 11.81 0.21
N SER A 77 11.35 12.33 0.85
CA SER A 77 12.60 12.78 0.23
C SER A 77 13.80 12.15 0.91
N THR A 78 14.98 12.25 0.30
CA THR A 78 16.25 11.80 0.92
C THR A 78 16.58 12.46 2.26
N SER A 79 16.03 13.66 2.53
CA SER A 79 16.27 14.44 3.75
C SER A 79 15.19 14.33 4.81
N GLY A 80 14.04 13.74 4.49
CA GLY A 80 12.92 13.68 5.43
C GLY A 80 11.57 13.39 4.79
N VAL A 81 10.58 13.30 5.67
CA VAL A 81 9.18 13.03 5.34
C VAL A 81 8.34 14.22 5.75
N VAL A 82 7.53 14.75 4.83
CA VAL A 82 6.54 15.80 5.11
C VAL A 82 5.14 15.22 5.02
N ILE A 83 4.36 15.39 6.09
CA ILE A 83 2.95 15.01 6.17
C ILE A 83 2.07 16.25 6.35
N ALA A 84 0.91 16.24 5.72
CA ALA A 84 -0.11 17.29 5.85
C ALA A 84 -1.32 16.73 6.59
N LEU A 85 -1.57 17.25 7.79
CA LEU A 85 -2.62 16.81 8.69
C LEU A 85 -3.63 17.94 8.90
N ARG A 86 -4.84 17.58 9.29
CA ARG A 86 -5.86 18.51 9.76
C ARG A 86 -6.24 18.18 11.18
N ASN A 87 -6.24 19.19 12.04
CA ASN A 87 -6.80 19.05 13.38
C ASN A 87 -8.32 18.97 13.30
N ASN A 88 -8.91 17.86 13.74
CA ASN A 88 -10.34 17.60 13.78
C ASN A 88 -10.77 17.11 15.18
N GLU A 89 -9.97 17.40 16.21
CA GLU A 89 -10.24 17.01 17.60
C GLU A 89 -11.35 17.85 18.26
N GLY A 90 -11.77 18.95 17.61
CA GLY A 90 -12.81 19.85 18.15
C GLY A 90 -12.28 20.95 19.06
N PHE A 91 -10.98 21.00 19.35
CA PHE A 91 -10.31 22.01 20.17
C PHE A 91 -8.95 22.40 19.57
N THR A 92 -8.34 23.47 20.09
CA THR A 92 -6.98 23.86 19.69
C THR A 92 -5.97 22.90 20.30
N THR A 93 -5.03 22.44 19.49
CA THR A 93 -3.96 21.54 19.92
C THR A 93 -2.60 22.19 19.69
N GLU A 94 -1.69 21.98 20.62
CA GLU A 94 -0.28 22.32 20.48
C GLU A 94 0.45 21.07 20.01
N ILE A 95 1.00 21.08 18.81
CA ILE A 95 1.86 20.00 18.35
C ILE A 95 3.22 20.19 19.01
N THR A 96 3.72 19.17 19.70
CA THR A 96 4.94 19.27 20.51
C THR A 96 6.07 18.40 20.00
N ASP A 97 5.76 17.31 19.30
CA ASP A 97 6.76 16.45 18.69
C ASP A 97 6.19 15.67 17.50
N ALA A 98 7.08 15.16 16.65
CA ALA A 98 6.77 14.13 15.68
C ALA A 98 7.98 13.25 15.44
N SER A 99 7.85 11.94 15.60
CA SER A 99 8.97 11.01 15.42
C SER A 99 8.49 9.62 14.98
N GLY A 100 9.33 8.92 14.21
CA GLY A 100 9.09 7.56 13.74
C GLY A 100 10.22 6.61 14.13
N ALA A 101 10.06 5.32 13.79
CA ALA A 101 11.07 4.31 14.08
C ALA A 101 12.28 4.42 13.12
N VAL A 102 12.02 4.75 11.86
CA VAL A 102 13.05 4.97 10.83
C VAL A 102 13.46 6.43 10.83
N CYS A 103 12.49 7.35 10.89
CA CYS A 103 12.76 8.78 10.93
C CYS A 103 12.66 9.32 12.36
N SER A 104 13.79 9.37 13.06
CA SER A 104 13.91 9.88 14.44
C SER A 104 14.78 11.14 14.54
N GLY A 105 15.07 11.78 13.40
CA GLY A 105 15.86 13.00 13.35
C GLY A 105 15.07 14.22 13.85
N ASN A 106 15.63 15.40 13.57
CA ASN A 106 14.98 16.64 13.93
C ASN A 106 13.66 16.81 13.21
N SER A 107 12.61 17.08 13.97
CA SER A 107 11.29 17.30 13.41
C SER A 107 10.89 18.75 13.57
N GLY A 108 9.96 19.21 12.74
CA GLY A 108 9.42 20.56 12.81
C GLY A 108 8.06 20.61 12.13
N GLY A 109 7.38 21.74 12.24
CA GLY A 109 6.13 21.90 11.53
C GLY A 109 5.67 23.34 11.48
N VAL A 110 4.56 23.53 10.79
CA VAL A 110 3.96 24.85 10.64
C VAL A 110 2.45 24.71 10.49
N ALA A 111 1.72 25.55 11.22
CA ALA A 111 0.30 25.73 11.02
C ALA A 111 0.03 26.47 9.69
N GLY A 112 -0.99 26.03 8.96
CA GLY A 112 -1.35 26.60 7.66
C GLY A 112 -0.50 26.15 6.48
N THR A 113 -0.84 26.71 5.31
CA THR A 113 -0.33 26.25 4.00
C THR A 113 0.86 27.06 3.46
N SER A 114 1.19 28.20 4.06
CA SER A 114 2.15 29.17 3.50
C SER A 114 3.46 29.34 4.29
N GLY A 115 3.57 28.72 5.47
CA GLY A 115 4.78 28.84 6.29
C GLY A 115 5.94 27.97 5.80
N THR A 116 7.16 28.36 6.15
CA THR A 116 8.36 27.53 5.95
C THR A 116 8.50 26.59 7.14
N ILE A 117 8.66 25.29 6.89
CA ILE A 117 8.95 24.34 7.96
C ILE A 117 10.39 24.57 8.40
N THR A 118 10.61 24.79 9.69
CA THR A 118 11.94 24.98 10.26
C THR A 118 12.33 23.70 11.00
N THR A 119 13.37 23.02 10.51
CA THR A 119 13.99 21.88 11.20
C THR A 119 15.41 22.29 11.58
N ALA A 120 15.57 22.79 12.80
CA ALA A 120 16.84 23.35 13.28
C ALA A 120 17.18 22.80 14.68
N GLY A 121 17.45 21.50 14.77
CA GLY A 121 18.01 20.89 15.98
C GLY A 121 17.02 20.56 17.11
N SER A 122 15.81 21.12 17.12
CA SER A 122 14.70 20.67 17.99
C SER A 122 13.34 20.95 17.35
N PHE A 123 12.32 20.17 17.71
CA PHE A 123 10.93 20.48 17.36
C PHE A 123 10.52 21.81 17.98
N VAL A 124 9.97 22.69 17.16
CA VAL A 124 9.38 23.95 17.60
C VAL A 124 7.89 23.74 17.71
N ALA A 125 7.38 23.74 18.94
CA ALA A 125 5.96 23.57 19.17
C ALA A 125 5.14 24.69 18.52
N PHE A 126 3.98 24.33 17.97
CA PHE A 126 3.06 25.28 17.35
C PHE A 126 1.61 24.89 17.61
N ASN A 127 0.73 25.88 17.64
CA ASN A 127 -0.69 25.66 17.82
C ASN A 127 -1.37 25.47 16.48
N THR A 128 -2.32 24.54 16.43
CA THR A 128 -3.24 24.35 15.32
C THR A 128 -4.67 24.41 15.84
N THR A 129 -5.44 25.35 15.30
CA THR A 129 -6.85 25.51 15.65
C THR A 129 -7.70 24.36 15.10
N ASN A 130 -8.93 24.21 15.60
CA ASN A 130 -9.83 23.18 15.07
C ASN A 130 -10.12 23.43 13.58
N ASN A 131 -10.12 22.36 12.79
CA ASN A 131 -10.26 22.31 11.34
C ASN A 131 -9.12 22.99 10.55
N GLU A 132 -8.03 23.38 11.20
CA GLU A 132 -6.85 23.92 10.54
C GLU A 132 -5.97 22.81 9.96
N VAL A 133 -5.43 23.07 8.78
CA VAL A 133 -4.45 22.21 8.12
C VAL A 133 -3.07 22.67 8.54
N PHE A 134 -2.22 21.73 8.93
CA PHE A 134 -0.84 21.97 9.29
C PHE A 134 0.06 20.94 8.62
N ARG A 135 1.35 21.27 8.55
CA ARG A 135 2.36 20.37 7.99
C ARG A 135 3.42 20.06 9.02
N VAL A 136 3.85 18.81 9.04
CA VAL A 136 4.92 18.32 9.91
C VAL A 136 5.98 17.68 9.04
N GLN A 137 7.24 18.01 9.30
CA GLN A 137 8.40 17.37 8.71
C GLN A 137 9.14 16.59 9.79
N VAL A 138 9.56 15.39 9.45
CA VAL A 138 10.45 14.56 10.24
C VAL A 138 11.72 14.35 9.43
N ASP A 139 12.85 14.84 9.92
CA ASP A 139 14.12 14.69 9.20
C ASP A 139 14.63 13.25 9.34
N CYS A 140 15.14 12.73 8.22
CA CYS A 140 15.80 11.44 8.17
C CYS A 140 16.75 11.35 6.98
N THR A 141 17.71 10.43 7.06
CA THR A 141 18.65 10.17 5.96
C THR A 141 18.20 8.92 5.23
N LEU A 142 17.64 9.10 4.04
CA LEU A 142 17.06 8.04 3.23
C LEU A 142 17.78 7.92 1.87
N THR A 143 17.76 6.74 1.28
CA THR A 143 18.36 6.48 -0.04
C THR A 143 17.33 6.68 -1.14
N SER A 144 17.61 7.57 -2.10
CA SER A 144 16.69 7.82 -3.23
C SER A 144 16.41 6.54 -4.02
N GLY A 145 15.16 6.40 -4.45
CA GLY A 145 14.67 5.28 -5.25
C GLY A 145 14.18 4.08 -4.45
N GLU A 146 14.48 4.00 -3.16
CA GLU A 146 14.01 2.94 -2.27
C GLU A 146 12.55 3.16 -1.81
N LYS A 147 11.96 2.09 -1.27
CA LYS A 147 10.65 2.15 -0.63
C LYS A 147 10.81 2.66 0.81
N PHE A 148 9.96 3.59 1.20
CA PHE A 148 9.81 4.04 2.58
C PHE A 148 8.52 3.49 3.19
N GLU A 149 8.62 3.00 4.43
CA GLU A 149 7.50 2.56 5.26
C GLU A 149 7.88 2.82 6.72
N ASP A 150 7.10 3.68 7.39
CA ASP A 150 7.27 4.00 8.80
C ASP A 150 5.92 4.44 9.40
N THR A 151 5.81 4.37 10.71
CA THR A 151 4.69 4.95 11.46
C THR A 151 5.24 6.14 12.23
N ILE A 152 4.86 7.34 11.80
CA ILE A 152 5.24 8.60 12.46
C ILE A 152 4.24 8.89 13.58
N THR A 153 4.71 8.92 14.81
CA THR A 153 3.93 9.34 15.97
C THR A 153 3.97 10.85 16.09
N VAL A 154 2.82 11.50 15.96
CA VAL A 154 2.66 12.94 16.23
C VAL A 154 2.15 13.12 17.65
N THR A 155 2.92 13.83 18.48
CA THR A 155 2.55 14.15 19.85
C THR A 155 1.92 15.54 19.90
N TYR A 156 0.75 15.64 20.52
CA TYR A 156 0.07 16.90 20.72
C TYR A 156 -0.46 17.05 22.14
N LYS A 157 -0.70 18.30 22.53
CA LYS A 157 -1.30 18.67 23.80
C LYS A 157 -2.60 19.42 23.57
N ASN A 158 -3.64 19.04 24.28
CA ASN A 158 -4.88 19.80 24.32
C ASN A 158 -4.61 21.11 25.11
N THR A 159 -4.79 22.27 24.47
CA THR A 159 -4.48 23.56 25.13
C THR A 159 -5.47 23.93 26.23
N GLU A 160 -6.66 23.33 26.25
CA GLU A 160 -7.71 23.58 27.25
C GLU A 160 -7.49 22.74 28.51
N THR A 161 -7.11 21.47 28.37
CA THR A 161 -6.95 20.53 29.49
C THR A 161 -5.50 20.33 29.92
N GLY A 162 -4.56 20.62 29.03
CA GLY A 162 -3.14 20.37 29.22
C GLY A 162 -2.72 18.89 29.08
N LEU A 163 -3.65 17.98 28.75
CA LEU A 163 -3.34 16.56 28.55
C LEU A 163 -2.60 16.34 27.23
N SER A 164 -1.65 15.40 27.24
CA SER A 164 -0.86 15.01 26.07
C SER A 164 -1.37 13.71 25.47
N HIS A 165 -1.34 13.65 24.14
CA HIS A 165 -1.84 12.55 23.33
C HIS A 165 -0.87 12.27 22.19
N GLU A 166 -0.94 11.06 21.67
CA GLU A 166 -0.13 10.59 20.55
C GLU A 166 -1.04 10.05 19.47
N VAL A 167 -0.77 10.46 18.22
CA VAL A 167 -1.46 9.95 17.03
C VAL A 167 -0.45 9.25 16.13
N PRO A 168 -0.62 7.95 15.88
CA PRO A 168 0.17 7.27 14.86
C PRO A 168 -0.30 7.67 13.46
N VAL A 169 0.67 7.98 12.59
CA VAL A 169 0.47 8.29 11.17
C VAL A 169 1.29 7.30 10.34
N ASP A 170 0.61 6.38 9.67
CA ASP A 170 1.22 5.44 8.76
C ASP A 170 1.59 6.12 7.45
N VAL A 171 2.89 6.12 7.15
CA VAL A 171 3.46 6.72 5.96
C VAL A 171 4.10 5.65 5.09
N ARG A 172 3.72 5.64 3.81
CA ARG A 172 4.32 4.76 2.79
C ARG A 172 4.52 5.53 1.51
N GLY A 173 5.67 5.34 0.88
CA GLY A 173 5.96 6.03 -0.37
C GLY A 173 7.27 5.59 -0.97
N ARG A 174 7.64 6.24 -2.08
CA ARG A 174 8.95 6.10 -2.68
C ARG A 174 9.78 7.31 -2.31
N ILE A 175 11.05 7.08 -2.00
CA ILE A 175 11.97 8.17 -1.68
C ILE A 175 12.36 8.85 -2.98
N ALA A 176 11.96 10.12 -3.13
CA ALA A 176 12.35 10.98 -4.25
C ALA A 176 13.84 11.32 -4.17
#